data_AF-A0A4Y2JG77-F1
#
_entry.id   AF-A0A4Y2JG77-F1
#
_cell.length_a   1.000
_cell.length_b   1.000
_cell.length_c   1.000
_cell.angle_alpha   90.00
_cell.angle_beta   90.00
_cell.angle_gamma   90.00
#
_symmetry.space_group_name_H-M   'P 1'
#
loop_
_entity.id
_entity.type
_entity.pdbx_description
1 polymer ?
#
loop_
_entity_poly.entity_id
_entity_poly.type
_entity_poly.pdbx_seq_one_letter_code
_entity_poly.pdbx_strand_id
1 'polypeptide(L)'
;MSADRSTLQDTGGNDAPDDNTFEVSGILQKALDIENELQGCIAFSGATKNKQDEMRSHVKSLIKLVMEQQVMITHLMGRMSSSGERVPTSYAEMIKTPVKAPRGPARSRSRSRTRKLHNVLVIPKNEQSSVDTRKQIQSKVNPSRVNIKVNSFKNVNKGGIIISTATAQDIDKLIEEFGKIDEIKDNFEIRKPKLLDPSIIVFNVEESVTKEEFLEGLREQNEELLIANLQVRTSFKSRFGRNWIVSMDPTAFNEIIKKPKINFNWNRLGFRENVRIIQ
;
A
#
# COMPACT_ATOMS: atom_id res chain seq x y z
N MET A 1 -36.52 42.91 -61.08
CA MET A 1 -35.21 43.32 -60.58
C MET A 1 -35.13 42.95 -59.11
N SER A 2 -34.17 42.07 -58.78
CA SER A 2 -33.57 41.78 -57.46
C SER A 2 -34.48 41.30 -56.31
N ALA A 3 -34.16 40.32 -55.47
CA ALA A 3 -33.27 39.15 -55.46
C ALA A 3 -33.69 38.32 -54.21
N ASP A 4 -33.51 37.01 -54.27
CA ASP A 4 -33.43 35.99 -53.21
C ASP A 4 -33.98 36.24 -51.80
N ARG A 5 -34.85 35.31 -51.35
CA ARG A 5 -34.95 34.92 -49.94
C ARG A 5 -35.50 33.50 -49.81
N SER A 6 -34.63 32.55 -49.56
CA SER A 6 -35.00 31.27 -48.94
C SER A 6 -33.90 30.78 -48.00
N THR A 7 -34.35 30.29 -46.85
CA THR A 7 -33.68 29.38 -45.91
C THR A 7 -32.91 30.05 -44.76
N LEU A 8 -33.32 29.72 -43.52
CA LEU A 8 -32.50 29.06 -42.50
C LEU A 8 -33.31 28.89 -41.20
N GLN A 9 -33.64 27.64 -40.86
CA GLN A 9 -33.91 27.19 -39.49
C GLN A 9 -33.05 25.95 -39.22
N ASP A 10 -32.08 26.15 -38.34
CA ASP A 10 -31.68 25.34 -37.19
C ASP A 10 -31.78 23.81 -37.27
N THR A 11 -30.62 23.15 -37.23
CA THR A 11 -30.41 21.97 -36.38
C THR A 11 -28.94 21.92 -35.96
N GLY A 12 -28.72 21.79 -34.65
CA GLY A 12 -27.41 21.83 -34.02
C GLY A 12 -26.42 20.75 -34.47
N GLY A 13 -25.15 21.15 -34.43
CA GLY A 13 -23.98 20.27 -34.41
C GLY A 13 -23.11 20.69 -33.23
N ASN A 14 -23.16 19.90 -32.16
CA ASN A 14 -22.13 19.89 -31.12
C ASN A 14 -20.86 19.30 -31.74
N ASP A 15 -19.92 20.14 -32.14
CA ASP A 15 -18.53 19.74 -32.34
C ASP A 15 -17.64 20.81 -31.71
N ALA A 16 -17.44 20.68 -30.40
CA ALA A 16 -16.27 21.26 -29.77
C ALA A 16 -15.07 20.39 -30.16
N PRO A 17 -14.07 20.90 -30.89
CA PRO A 17 -12.85 20.15 -31.08
C PRO A 17 -12.14 20.10 -29.72
N ASP A 18 -12.02 18.90 -29.17
CA ASP A 18 -11.16 18.63 -28.02
C ASP A 18 -9.72 19.01 -28.43
N ASP A 19 -9.33 20.18 -27.96
CA ASP A 19 -8.07 20.84 -28.24
C ASP A 19 -6.90 20.03 -27.66
N ASN A 20 -6.10 19.50 -28.59
CA ASN A 20 -4.69 19.17 -28.45
C ASN A 20 -4.30 18.31 -27.23
N THR A 21 -4.59 17.02 -27.34
CA THR A 21 -3.51 16.07 -27.01
C THR A 21 -2.48 16.21 -28.12
N PHE A 22 -1.62 17.22 -28.01
CA PHE A 22 -0.51 17.48 -28.93
C PHE A 22 0.15 16.13 -29.24
N GLU A 23 0.16 15.71 -30.51
CA GLU A 23 0.64 14.40 -30.95
C GLU A 23 2.16 14.27 -30.76
N VAL A 24 2.61 14.20 -29.50
CA VAL A 24 4.04 14.06 -29.14
C VAL A 24 4.63 12.80 -29.79
N SER A 25 3.82 11.75 -29.93
CA SER A 25 4.21 10.52 -30.63
C SER A 25 4.47 10.76 -32.13
N GLY A 26 3.70 11.63 -32.78
CA GLY A 26 3.87 11.95 -34.20
C GLY A 26 5.10 12.81 -34.46
N ILE A 27 5.41 13.74 -33.55
CA ILE A 27 6.57 14.64 -33.67
C ILE A 27 7.88 13.89 -33.41
N LEU A 28 7.91 13.01 -32.40
CA LEU A 28 9.10 12.19 -32.11
C LEU A 28 9.43 11.24 -33.27
N GLN A 29 8.40 10.62 -33.87
CA GLN A 29 8.58 9.76 -35.03
C GLN A 29 9.15 10.54 -36.21
N LYS A 30 8.60 11.73 -36.52
CA LYS A 30 9.13 12.62 -37.55
C LYS A 30 10.59 13.05 -37.28
N ALA A 31 10.95 13.29 -36.02
CA ALA A 31 12.31 13.66 -35.66
C ALA A 31 13.31 12.51 -35.89
N LEU A 32 12.92 11.27 -35.59
CA LEU A 32 13.72 10.08 -35.87
C LEU A 32 13.86 9.84 -37.38
N ASP A 33 12.79 10.04 -38.15
CA ASP A 33 12.83 9.89 -39.59
C ASP A 33 13.77 10.93 -40.25
N ILE A 34 13.71 12.19 -39.79
CA ILE A 34 14.62 13.26 -40.23
C ILE A 34 16.06 13.01 -39.79
N GLU A 35 16.28 12.46 -38.59
CA GLU A 35 17.63 12.04 -38.16
C GLU A 35 18.18 10.99 -39.13
N ASN A 36 17.40 9.97 -39.45
CA ASN A 36 17.83 8.90 -40.36
C ASN A 36 18.14 9.43 -41.76
N GLU A 37 17.33 10.36 -42.27
CA GLU A 37 17.56 11.02 -43.55
C GLU A 37 18.85 11.86 -43.53
N LEU A 38 19.08 12.62 -42.44
CA LEU A 38 20.30 13.41 -42.25
C LEU A 38 21.55 12.53 -42.14
N GLN A 39 21.46 11.40 -41.44
CA GLN A 39 22.53 10.40 -41.35
C GLN A 39 22.84 9.78 -42.72
N GLY A 40 21.82 9.64 -43.57
CA GLY A 40 21.94 9.26 -44.98
C GLY A 40 22.68 10.32 -45.80
N CYS A 41 22.23 11.58 -45.73
CA CYS A 41 22.87 12.71 -46.42
C CYS A 41 24.35 12.88 -46.03
N ILE A 42 24.70 12.66 -44.75
CA ILE A 42 26.10 12.68 -44.30
C ILE A 42 26.91 11.55 -44.96
N ALA A 43 26.33 10.36 -45.13
CA ALA A 43 27.01 9.24 -45.81
C ALA A 43 27.31 9.55 -47.28
N PHE A 44 26.41 10.24 -47.96
CA PHE A 44 26.51 10.60 -49.38
C PHE A 44 27.17 11.97 -49.64
N SER A 45 27.58 12.69 -48.59
CA SER A 45 28.13 14.06 -48.68
C SER A 45 29.48 14.19 -49.42
N GLY A 46 30.10 13.09 -49.84
CA GLY A 46 31.44 13.08 -50.46
C GLY A 46 32.59 13.49 -49.53
N ALA A 47 32.32 13.76 -48.25
CA ALA A 47 33.32 14.12 -47.25
C ALA A 47 34.19 12.91 -46.83
N THR A 48 35.40 13.18 -46.33
CA THR A 48 36.26 12.13 -45.77
C THR A 48 35.61 11.48 -44.54
N LYS A 49 35.88 10.19 -44.33
CA LYS A 49 35.28 9.41 -43.23
C LYS A 49 35.40 10.10 -41.86
N ASN A 50 36.57 10.68 -41.57
CA ASN A 50 36.80 11.42 -40.32
C ASN A 50 35.85 12.64 -40.18
N LYS A 51 35.62 13.39 -41.26
CA LYS A 51 34.70 14.54 -41.25
C LYS A 51 33.24 14.08 -41.14
N GLN A 52 32.89 12.96 -41.77
CA GLN A 52 31.56 12.37 -41.63
C GLN A 52 31.31 11.94 -40.17
N ASP A 53 32.26 11.28 -39.52
CA ASP A 53 32.12 10.84 -38.13
C ASP A 53 32.02 12.04 -37.16
N GLU A 54 32.75 13.12 -37.41
CA GLU A 54 32.66 14.37 -36.68
C GLU A 54 31.27 15.04 -36.85
N MET A 55 30.75 15.10 -38.08
CA MET A 55 29.40 15.57 -38.36
C MET A 55 28.33 14.72 -37.65
N ARG A 56 28.48 13.39 -37.64
CA ARG A 56 27.56 12.49 -36.91
C ARG A 56 27.61 12.72 -35.40
N SER A 57 28.79 13.00 -34.86
CA SER A 57 28.98 13.31 -33.44
C SER A 57 28.27 14.61 -33.04
N HIS A 58 28.38 15.66 -33.85
CA HIS A 58 27.69 16.92 -33.61
C HIS A 58 26.16 16.78 -33.70
N VAL A 59 25.65 16.04 -34.68
CA VAL A 59 24.21 15.76 -34.81
C VAL A 59 23.68 15.02 -33.58
N LYS A 60 24.36 13.96 -33.12
CA LYS A 60 23.98 13.23 -31.90
C LYS A 60 23.96 14.13 -30.67
N SER A 61 24.93 15.03 -30.56
CA SER A 61 25.00 15.99 -29.46
C SER A 61 23.83 16.98 -29.47
N LEU A 62 23.42 17.46 -30.64
CA LEU A 62 22.24 18.31 -30.79
C LEU A 62 20.94 17.59 -30.41
N ILE A 63 20.75 16.36 -30.88
CA ILE A 63 19.56 15.56 -30.55
C ILE A 63 19.45 15.32 -29.04
N LYS A 64 20.57 15.00 -28.39
CA LYS A 64 20.63 14.84 -26.94
C LYS A 64 20.18 16.11 -26.20
N LEU A 65 20.67 17.28 -26.63
CA LEU A 65 20.30 18.57 -26.03
C LEU A 65 18.79 18.86 -26.17
N VAL A 66 18.22 18.56 -27.33
CA VAL A 66 16.78 18.73 -27.59
C VAL A 66 15.94 17.81 -26.71
N MET A 67 16.35 16.54 -26.55
CA MET A 67 15.66 15.60 -25.67
C MET A 67 15.70 16.03 -24.20
N GLU A 68 16.85 16.52 -23.72
CA GLU A 68 17.01 17.04 -22.36
C GLU A 68 16.08 18.25 -22.11
N GLN A 69 16.00 19.18 -23.08
CA GLN A 69 15.07 20.31 -23.02
C GLN A 69 13.60 19.85 -22.99
N GLN A 70 13.22 18.88 -23.81
CA GLN A 70 11.86 18.34 -23.85
C GLN A 70 11.46 17.73 -22.50
N VAL A 71 12.37 17.01 -21.84
CA VAL A 71 12.15 16.46 -20.50
C VAL A 71 11.96 17.59 -19.49
N MET A 72 12.80 18.63 -19.50
CA MET A 72 12.65 19.78 -18.60
C MET A 72 11.32 20.50 -18.81
N ILE A 73 10.91 20.73 -20.06
CA ILE A 73 9.62 21.34 -20.39
C ILE A 73 8.46 20.48 -19.89
N THR A 74 8.54 19.16 -20.07
CA THR A 74 7.50 18.23 -19.58
C THR A 74 7.38 18.29 -18.05
N HIS A 75 8.50 18.34 -17.33
CA HIS A 75 8.50 18.52 -15.88
C HIS A 75 7.91 19.87 -15.46
N LEU A 76 8.27 20.95 -16.15
CA LEU A 76 7.74 22.29 -15.90
C LEU A 76 6.23 22.36 -16.19
N MET A 77 5.77 21.79 -17.31
CA MET A 77 4.36 21.68 -17.65
C MET A 77 3.58 20.85 -16.63
N GLY A 78 4.15 19.75 -16.12
CA GLY A 78 3.54 18.96 -15.05
C GLY A 78 3.41 19.75 -13.74
N ARG A 79 4.40 20.59 -13.42
CA ARG A 79 4.36 21.51 -12.27
C ARG A 79 3.39 22.66 -12.47
N MET A 80 3.27 23.21 -13.67
CA MET A 80 2.32 24.28 -14.02
C MET A 80 0.87 23.77 -14.07
N SER A 81 0.66 22.57 -14.60
CA SER A 81 -0.66 21.92 -14.64
C SER A 81 -1.16 21.52 -13.24
N SER A 82 -0.25 21.24 -12.31
CA SER A 82 -0.58 21.05 -10.88
C SER A 82 -0.68 22.36 -10.08
N SER A 83 -0.22 23.49 -10.64
CA SER A 83 -0.35 24.84 -10.05
C SER A 83 -1.41 25.70 -10.77
N GLY A 84 -2.47 25.05 -11.26
CA GLY A 84 -3.74 25.73 -11.57
C GLY A 84 -4.48 26.24 -10.32
N GLU A 85 -4.01 25.93 -9.10
CA GLU A 85 -4.38 26.66 -7.90
C GLU A 85 -3.44 27.86 -7.75
N ARG A 86 -3.83 28.98 -8.38
CA ARG A 86 -3.32 30.29 -7.97
C ARG A 86 -3.71 30.47 -6.50
N VAL A 87 -2.72 30.43 -5.60
CA VAL A 87 -2.93 30.86 -4.23
C VAL A 87 -3.32 32.34 -4.30
N PRO A 88 -4.52 32.74 -3.82
CA PRO A 88 -4.91 34.14 -3.82
C PRO A 88 -3.95 34.87 -2.87
N THR A 89 -3.12 35.77 -3.40
CA THR A 89 -2.21 36.62 -2.61
C THR A 89 -2.93 37.80 -1.96
N SER A 90 -4.24 37.97 -2.20
CA SER A 90 -5.03 39.07 -1.64
C SER A 90 -6.42 38.63 -1.18
N TYR A 91 -6.81 39.12 -0.01
CA TYR A 91 -8.13 38.88 0.60
C TYR A 91 -9.29 39.26 -0.33
N ALA A 92 -9.12 40.32 -1.14
CA ALA A 92 -10.13 40.79 -2.08
C ALA A 92 -10.41 39.80 -3.23
N GLU A 93 -9.47 38.92 -3.57
CA GLU A 93 -9.66 37.88 -4.59
C GLU A 93 -10.41 36.66 -4.06
N MET A 94 -10.29 36.34 -2.76
CA MET A 94 -11.03 35.22 -2.14
C MET A 94 -12.55 35.39 -2.19
N ILE A 95 -13.05 36.64 -2.15
CA ILE A 95 -14.49 36.91 -2.07
C ILE A 95 -15.13 36.88 -3.47
N LYS A 96 -14.35 37.15 -4.52
CA LYS A 96 -14.84 37.21 -5.91
C LYS A 96 -14.85 35.85 -6.61
N THR A 97 -14.15 34.86 -6.06
CA THR A 97 -14.18 33.51 -6.62
C THR A 97 -15.46 32.80 -6.15
N PRO A 98 -16.35 32.35 -7.05
CA PRO A 98 -17.45 31.51 -6.65
C PRO A 98 -16.87 30.23 -6.05
N VAL A 99 -17.24 29.93 -4.81
CA VAL A 99 -16.83 28.70 -4.11
C VAL A 99 -17.33 27.51 -4.93
N LYS A 100 -16.47 27.00 -5.81
CA LYS A 100 -16.71 25.71 -6.46
C LYS A 100 -16.66 24.71 -5.31
N ALA A 101 -17.82 24.10 -5.02
CA ALA A 101 -17.97 23.10 -3.97
C ALA A 101 -16.74 22.18 -3.96
N PRO A 102 -16.20 21.84 -2.78
CA PRO A 102 -15.01 21.00 -2.69
C PRO A 102 -15.23 19.79 -3.59
N ARG A 103 -14.30 19.60 -4.54
CA ARG A 103 -14.28 18.45 -5.45
C ARG A 103 -14.70 17.24 -4.62
N GLY A 104 -15.80 16.60 -5.02
CA GLY A 104 -16.40 15.47 -4.29
C GLY A 104 -15.34 14.46 -3.86
N PRO A 105 -15.61 13.69 -2.78
CA PRO A 105 -14.61 12.92 -2.07
C PRO A 105 -13.74 12.19 -3.08
N ALA A 106 -12.44 12.50 -3.07
CA ALA A 106 -11.44 11.88 -3.93
C ALA A 106 -11.81 10.42 -4.08
N ARG A 107 -12.17 10.00 -5.31
CA ARG A 107 -12.64 8.65 -5.64
C ARG A 107 -11.83 7.72 -4.77
N SER A 108 -12.48 7.18 -3.73
CA SER A 108 -11.83 6.30 -2.78
C SER A 108 -11.25 5.22 -3.67
N ARG A 109 -9.93 5.24 -3.88
CA ARG A 109 -9.23 4.12 -4.52
C ARG A 109 -9.68 2.98 -3.65
N SER A 110 -10.63 2.19 -4.17
CA SER A 110 -11.31 1.18 -3.42
C SER A 110 -10.18 0.31 -2.91
N ARG A 111 -9.80 0.52 -1.64
CA ARG A 111 -8.72 -0.25 -1.03
C ARG A 111 -9.24 -1.65 -1.22
N SER A 112 -8.58 -2.40 -2.10
CA SER A 112 -9.01 -3.74 -2.43
C SER A 112 -9.30 -4.40 -1.10
N ARG A 113 -10.55 -4.82 -0.88
CA ARG A 113 -10.96 -5.38 0.42
C ARG A 113 -9.88 -6.37 0.79
N THR A 114 -9.15 -6.09 1.87
CA THR A 114 -8.02 -6.90 2.29
C THR A 114 -8.57 -8.29 2.47
N ARG A 115 -8.24 -9.19 1.52
CA ARG A 115 -8.85 -10.52 1.52
C ARG A 115 -8.40 -11.20 2.80
N LYS A 116 -9.33 -11.81 3.54
CA LYS A 116 -8.98 -12.61 4.71
C LYS A 116 -8.05 -13.74 4.22
N LEU A 117 -6.79 -13.67 4.60
CA LEU A 117 -5.79 -14.68 4.25
C LEU A 117 -5.86 -15.80 5.28
N HIS A 118 -6.09 -17.01 4.79
CA HIS A 118 -6.18 -18.23 5.59
C HIS A 118 -4.80 -18.91 5.56
N ASN A 119 -4.04 -18.76 6.65
CA ASN A 119 -2.62 -19.11 6.68
C ASN A 119 -2.35 -20.40 7.47
N VAL A 120 -1.38 -21.17 7.01
CA VAL A 120 -0.77 -22.30 7.73
C VAL A 120 0.73 -22.06 7.82
N LEU A 121 1.29 -22.17 9.02
CA LEU A 121 2.71 -22.04 9.27
C LEU A 121 3.35 -23.42 9.37
N VAL A 122 4.41 -23.65 8.61
CA VAL A 122 5.19 -24.88 8.62
C VAL A 122 6.62 -24.51 9.00
N ILE A 123 7.11 -25.01 10.13
CA ILE A 123 8.47 -24.74 10.62
C ILE A 123 9.23 -26.07 10.63
N PRO A 124 10.40 -26.18 9.99
CA PRO A 124 11.22 -27.37 10.13
C PRO A 124 11.78 -27.48 11.56
N LYS A 125 11.79 -28.69 12.13
CA LYS A 125 12.38 -28.93 13.47
C LYS A 125 13.91 -28.86 13.43
N ASN A 126 14.51 -29.20 12.29
CA ASN A 126 15.93 -29.03 12.02
C ASN A 126 16.17 -27.70 11.30
N GLU A 127 17.23 -26.97 11.65
CA GLU A 127 17.59 -25.74 10.94
C GLU A 127 17.88 -26.05 9.47
N GLN A 128 17.00 -25.59 8.59
CA GLN A 128 17.10 -25.75 7.14
C GLN A 128 16.81 -24.44 6.43
N SER A 129 17.20 -24.34 5.17
CA SER A 129 16.83 -23.20 4.33
C SER A 129 15.35 -23.26 3.96
N SER A 130 14.69 -22.10 4.00
CA SER A 130 13.28 -21.94 3.58
C SER A 130 13.02 -22.37 2.13
N VAL A 131 14.06 -22.40 1.28
CA VAL A 131 13.95 -22.87 -0.12
C VAL A 131 13.90 -24.40 -0.18
N ASP A 132 14.65 -25.09 0.67
CA ASP A 132 14.73 -26.55 0.68
C ASP A 132 13.48 -27.15 1.32
N THR A 133 13.01 -26.55 2.41
CA THR A 133 11.71 -26.86 3.01
C THR A 133 10.58 -26.67 1.98
N ARG A 134 10.67 -25.65 1.10
CA ARG A 134 9.65 -25.42 0.07
C ARG A 134 9.65 -26.53 -0.96
N LYS A 135 10.82 -26.93 -1.44
CA LYS A 135 10.96 -28.03 -2.41
C LYS A 135 10.46 -29.35 -1.84
N GLN A 136 10.78 -29.65 -0.57
CA GLN A 136 10.32 -30.87 0.10
C GLN A 136 8.81 -30.90 0.31
N ILE A 137 8.20 -29.77 0.65
CA ILE A 137 6.74 -29.67 0.78
C ILE A 137 6.06 -29.77 -0.60
N GLN A 138 6.61 -29.11 -1.63
CA GLN A 138 6.06 -29.16 -2.99
C GLN A 138 6.20 -30.53 -3.65
N SER A 139 7.27 -31.27 -3.39
CA SER A 139 7.44 -32.62 -3.93
C SER A 139 6.52 -33.64 -3.27
N LYS A 140 6.21 -33.46 -1.98
CA LYS A 140 5.38 -34.37 -1.19
C LYS A 140 3.89 -34.06 -1.27
N VAL A 141 3.51 -32.78 -1.40
CA VAL A 141 2.10 -32.35 -1.39
C VAL A 141 1.71 -31.70 -2.71
N ASN A 142 0.83 -32.37 -3.43
CA ASN A 142 0.24 -31.87 -4.67
C ASN A 142 -1.13 -31.24 -4.39
N PRO A 143 -1.27 -29.91 -4.42
CA PRO A 143 -2.52 -29.22 -4.06
C PRO A 143 -3.68 -29.57 -5.02
N SER A 144 -3.39 -29.95 -6.27
CA SER A 144 -4.40 -30.37 -7.25
C SER A 144 -5.09 -31.68 -6.88
N ARG A 145 -4.39 -32.61 -6.21
CA ARG A 145 -4.99 -33.89 -5.77
C ARG A 145 -5.93 -33.70 -4.58
N VAL A 146 -5.66 -32.69 -3.76
CA VAL A 146 -6.43 -32.37 -2.55
C VAL A 146 -7.50 -31.29 -2.83
N ASN A 147 -7.56 -30.78 -4.07
CA ASN A 147 -8.44 -29.68 -4.49
C ASN A 147 -8.31 -28.42 -3.60
N ILE A 148 -7.07 -28.08 -3.21
CA ILE A 148 -6.77 -26.91 -2.39
C ILE A 148 -6.28 -25.78 -3.29
N LYS A 149 -6.90 -24.60 -3.17
CA LYS A 149 -6.43 -23.38 -3.85
C LYS A 149 -5.40 -22.66 -2.97
N VAL A 150 -4.13 -22.81 -3.33
CA VAL A 150 -3.03 -22.06 -2.71
C VAL A 150 -2.89 -20.69 -3.39
N ASN A 151 -2.99 -19.61 -2.61
CA ASN A 151 -2.84 -18.24 -3.09
C ASN A 151 -1.37 -17.82 -3.14
N SER A 152 -0.60 -18.09 -2.08
CA SER A 152 0.80 -17.68 -1.99
C SER A 152 1.61 -18.47 -0.97
N PHE A 153 2.92 -18.49 -1.18
CA PHE A 153 3.92 -18.96 -0.23
C PHE A 153 4.74 -17.77 0.28
N LYS A 154 5.00 -17.70 1.58
CA LYS A 154 5.86 -16.67 2.19
C LYS A 154 6.89 -17.31 3.09
N ASN A 155 8.14 -16.88 2.98
CA ASN A 155 9.24 -17.42 3.79
C ASN A 155 9.24 -16.74 5.17
N VAL A 156 9.64 -17.49 6.19
CA VAL A 156 9.72 -17.05 7.59
C VAL A 156 11.09 -17.42 8.17
N ASN A 157 11.49 -16.75 9.24
CA ASN A 157 12.72 -17.05 9.98
C ASN A 157 12.76 -18.53 10.43
N LYS A 158 13.98 -19.07 10.60
CA LYS A 158 14.25 -20.48 10.93
C LYS A 158 13.82 -21.49 9.85
N GLY A 159 13.88 -21.09 8.58
CA GLY A 159 13.53 -21.97 7.46
C GLY A 159 12.04 -22.23 7.30
N GLY A 160 11.18 -21.55 8.07
CA GLY A 160 9.74 -21.73 8.03
C GLY A 160 9.09 -21.19 6.75
N ILE A 161 7.90 -21.71 6.46
CA ILE A 161 7.08 -21.31 5.31
C ILE A 161 5.64 -21.08 5.77
N ILE A 162 5.04 -19.99 5.31
CA ILE A 162 3.62 -19.71 5.43
C ILE A 162 2.96 -20.04 4.09
N ILE A 163 1.93 -20.88 4.15
CA ILE A 163 1.07 -21.22 3.02
C ILE A 163 -0.24 -20.46 3.21
N SER A 164 -0.57 -19.59 2.26
CA SER A 164 -1.82 -18.84 2.25
C SER A 164 -2.82 -19.52 1.32
N THR A 165 -4.00 -19.83 1.83
CA THR A 165 -5.11 -20.47 1.12
C THR A 165 -6.30 -19.51 1.00
N ALA A 166 -7.27 -19.85 0.15
CA ALA A 166 -8.48 -19.04 -0.05
C ALA A 166 -9.51 -19.22 1.09
N THR A 167 -9.71 -20.44 1.57
CA THR A 167 -10.81 -20.80 2.48
C THR A 167 -10.30 -21.35 3.81
N ALA A 168 -11.04 -21.11 4.90
CA ALA A 168 -10.74 -21.71 6.20
C ALA A 168 -10.78 -23.25 6.17
N GLN A 169 -11.72 -23.84 5.43
CA GLN A 169 -11.83 -25.30 5.27
C GLN A 169 -10.61 -25.92 4.57
N ASP A 170 -9.98 -25.15 3.68
CA ASP A 170 -8.78 -25.61 2.95
C ASP A 170 -7.58 -25.70 3.88
N ILE A 171 -7.50 -24.86 4.93
CA ILE A 171 -6.48 -24.98 5.98
C ILE A 171 -6.62 -26.32 6.68
N ASP A 172 -7.83 -26.65 7.13
CA ASP A 172 -8.04 -27.80 7.99
C ASP A 172 -7.76 -29.10 7.21
N LYS A 173 -8.18 -29.18 5.93
CA LYS A 173 -7.77 -30.25 5.01
C LYS A 173 -6.26 -30.34 4.80
N LEU A 174 -5.58 -29.20 4.68
CA LEU A 174 -4.13 -29.17 4.49
C LEU A 174 -3.39 -29.66 5.73
N ILE A 175 -3.90 -29.37 6.93
CA ILE A 175 -3.39 -29.90 8.21
C ILE A 175 -3.61 -31.41 8.29
N GLU A 176 -4.78 -31.91 7.90
CA GLU A 176 -5.07 -33.35 7.85
C GLU A 176 -4.16 -34.09 6.88
N GLU A 177 -3.95 -33.57 5.67
CA GLU A 177 -3.04 -34.18 4.69
C GLU A 177 -1.60 -34.20 5.16
N PHE A 178 -1.13 -33.11 5.79
CA PHE A 178 0.18 -33.15 6.41
C PHE A 178 0.26 -34.13 7.58
N GLY A 179 -0.85 -34.34 8.30
CA GLY A 179 -0.95 -35.33 9.37
C GLY A 179 -0.87 -36.78 8.89
N LYS A 180 -1.23 -37.06 7.63
CA LYS A 180 -1.14 -38.38 7.00
C LYS A 180 0.28 -38.75 6.54
N ILE A 181 1.17 -37.76 6.39
CA ILE A 181 2.54 -37.97 5.93
C ILE A 181 3.47 -37.96 7.14
N ASP A 182 3.83 -39.14 7.64
CA ASP A 182 4.66 -39.31 8.84
C ASP A 182 6.00 -38.56 8.73
N GLU A 183 6.64 -38.58 7.55
CA GLU A 183 7.89 -37.84 7.30
C GLU A 183 7.74 -36.32 7.43
N ILE A 184 6.52 -35.77 7.25
CA ILE A 184 6.28 -34.34 7.41
C ILE A 184 5.98 -34.01 8.87
N LYS A 185 5.21 -34.85 9.55
CA LYS A 185 4.89 -34.69 10.99
C LYS A 185 6.12 -34.80 11.88
N ASP A 186 7.06 -35.68 11.52
CA ASP A 186 8.27 -35.89 12.29
C ASP A 186 9.30 -34.79 12.05
N ASN A 187 9.44 -34.30 10.81
CA ASN A 187 10.43 -33.29 10.44
C ASN A 187 9.93 -31.83 10.55
N PHE A 188 8.62 -31.60 10.48
CA PHE A 188 8.03 -30.26 10.48
C PHE A 188 6.99 -30.09 11.58
N GLU A 189 7.01 -28.91 12.18
CA GLU A 189 5.99 -28.42 13.08
C GLU A 189 5.00 -27.56 12.30
N ILE A 190 3.79 -28.08 12.15
CA ILE A 190 2.70 -27.39 11.45
C ILE A 190 1.78 -26.77 12.48
N ARG A 191 1.60 -25.45 12.39
CA ARG A 191 0.75 -24.69 13.30
C ARG A 191 -0.13 -23.73 12.51
N LYS A 192 -1.37 -23.58 12.97
CA LYS A 192 -2.23 -22.48 12.54
C LYS A 192 -1.74 -21.21 13.27
N PRO A 193 -1.28 -20.17 12.56
CA PRO A 193 -0.90 -18.91 13.19
C PRO A 193 -2.12 -18.35 13.92
N LYS A 194 -2.01 -18.20 15.23
CA LYS A 194 -3.05 -17.61 16.06
C LYS A 194 -2.96 -16.08 15.95
N LEU A 195 -4.10 -15.43 15.83
CA LEU A 195 -4.18 -13.98 16.00
C LEU A 195 -3.79 -13.67 17.45
N LEU A 196 -2.95 -12.65 17.63
CA LEU A 196 -2.57 -12.20 18.96
C LEU A 196 -3.72 -11.40 19.57
N ASP A 197 -3.98 -11.62 20.84
CA ASP A 197 -4.91 -10.77 21.59
C ASP A 197 -4.37 -9.33 21.60
N PRO A 198 -5.23 -8.35 21.27
CA PRO A 198 -4.82 -6.96 21.24
C PRO A 198 -4.43 -6.49 22.65
N SER A 199 -3.52 -5.51 22.69
CA SER A 199 -3.01 -4.98 23.95
C SER A 199 -2.90 -3.47 23.92
N ILE A 200 -3.09 -2.85 25.09
CA ILE A 200 -2.90 -1.42 25.31
C ILE A 200 -1.78 -1.22 26.34
N ILE A 201 -1.06 -0.11 26.21
CA ILE A 201 -0.21 0.43 27.28
C ILE A 201 -1.00 1.55 27.95
N VAL A 202 -1.26 1.41 29.25
CA VAL A 202 -1.79 2.47 30.12
C VAL A 202 -0.61 3.19 30.78
N PHE A 203 -0.59 4.51 30.65
CA PHE A 203 0.49 5.37 31.16
C PHE A 203 0.15 5.96 32.52
N ASN A 204 1.19 6.23 33.31
CA ASN A 204 1.13 6.97 34.56
C ASN A 204 0.21 6.34 35.63
N VAL A 205 0.23 5.02 35.74
CA VAL A 205 -0.41 4.32 36.87
C VAL A 205 0.44 4.54 38.12
N GLU A 206 -0.20 4.76 39.26
CA GLU A 206 0.49 4.97 40.53
C GLU A 206 1.32 3.73 40.94
N GLU A 207 2.48 3.95 41.56
CA GLU A 207 3.41 2.85 41.91
C GLU A 207 2.88 1.95 43.04
N SER A 208 1.98 2.48 43.88
CA SER A 208 1.31 1.79 44.98
C SER A 208 0.29 0.74 44.53
N VAL A 209 -0.19 0.81 43.30
CA VAL A 209 -1.28 -0.03 42.79
C VAL A 209 -0.77 -1.43 42.46
N THR A 210 -1.46 -2.45 43.00
CA THR A 210 -1.18 -3.87 42.70
C THR A 210 -1.85 -4.32 41.40
N LYS A 211 -1.46 -5.50 40.90
CA LYS A 211 -1.99 -6.00 39.61
C LYS A 211 -3.48 -6.29 39.65
N GLU A 212 -3.95 -6.76 40.80
CA GLU A 212 -5.33 -7.20 41.01
C GLU A 212 -6.24 -5.98 41.16
N GLU A 213 -5.87 -5.01 42.01
CA GLU A 213 -6.56 -3.73 42.15
C GLU A 213 -6.65 -2.96 40.84
N PHE A 214 -5.58 -2.99 40.03
CA PHE A 214 -5.60 -2.34 38.72
C PHE A 214 -6.62 -2.99 37.78
N LEU A 215 -6.71 -4.31 37.77
CA LEU A 215 -7.66 -5.05 36.92
C LEU A 215 -9.10 -4.87 37.38
N GLU A 216 -9.35 -4.92 38.69
CA GLU A 216 -10.68 -4.71 39.27
C GLU A 216 -11.16 -3.28 39.03
N GLY A 217 -10.33 -2.28 39.32
CA GLY A 217 -10.69 -0.88 39.09
C GLY A 217 -10.94 -0.56 37.61
N LEU A 218 -10.23 -1.22 36.69
CA LEU A 218 -10.50 -1.09 35.26
C LEU A 218 -11.83 -1.75 34.84
N ARG A 219 -12.18 -2.91 35.43
CA ARG A 219 -13.45 -3.62 35.16
C ARG A 219 -14.65 -2.86 35.67
N GLU A 220 -14.56 -2.33 36.89
CA GLU A 220 -15.69 -1.65 37.54
C GLU A 220 -16.00 -0.30 36.90
N GLN A 221 -14.98 0.45 36.45
CA GLN A 221 -15.18 1.80 35.92
C GLN A 221 -15.43 1.88 34.43
N ASN A 222 -15.23 0.78 33.69
CA ASN A 222 -15.41 0.74 32.24
C ASN A 222 -16.36 -0.41 31.90
N GLU A 223 -17.60 -0.08 31.53
CA GLU A 223 -18.64 -1.08 31.22
C GLU A 223 -18.22 -2.05 30.10
N GLU A 224 -17.43 -1.55 29.14
CA GLU A 224 -16.89 -2.31 28.00
C GLU A 224 -15.83 -3.35 28.41
N LEU A 225 -15.32 -3.24 29.64
CA LEU A 225 -14.34 -4.15 30.23
C LEU A 225 -14.95 -5.15 31.22
N LEU A 226 -16.24 -5.02 31.56
CA LEU A 226 -16.91 -5.89 32.54
C LEU A 226 -16.90 -7.36 32.10
N ILE A 227 -17.09 -7.62 30.81
CA ILE A 227 -17.17 -8.97 30.22
C ILE A 227 -15.80 -9.40 29.65
N ALA A 228 -14.83 -8.48 29.59
CA ALA A 228 -13.57 -8.70 28.90
C ALA A 228 -12.56 -9.48 29.75
N ASN A 229 -11.91 -10.47 29.12
CA ASN A 229 -10.77 -11.17 29.71
C ASN A 229 -9.52 -10.28 29.71
N LEU A 230 -9.40 -9.46 30.75
CA LEU A 230 -8.23 -8.60 30.97
C LEU A 230 -7.09 -9.38 31.61
N GLN A 231 -5.90 -9.28 31.02
CA GLN A 231 -4.67 -9.83 31.58
C GLN A 231 -3.54 -8.80 31.54
N VAL A 232 -2.96 -8.49 32.70
CA VAL A 232 -1.73 -7.69 32.78
C VAL A 232 -0.56 -8.55 32.32
N ARG A 233 0.10 -8.16 31.22
CA ARG A 233 1.28 -8.87 30.72
C ARG A 233 2.55 -8.42 31.43
N THR A 234 2.77 -7.11 31.46
CA THR A 234 3.98 -6.52 32.03
C THR A 234 3.70 -5.13 32.58
N SER A 235 4.51 -4.71 33.55
CA SER A 235 4.54 -3.35 34.06
C SER A 235 5.99 -2.88 34.12
N PHE A 236 6.27 -1.65 33.72
CA PHE A 236 7.61 -1.08 33.78
C PHE A 236 7.59 0.34 34.35
N LYS A 237 8.67 0.75 35.01
CA LYS A 237 8.79 2.08 35.62
C LYS A 237 8.89 3.16 34.54
N SER A 238 8.21 4.27 34.74
CA SER A 238 8.28 5.46 33.91
C SER A 238 8.69 6.67 34.75
N ARG A 239 8.88 7.81 34.07
CA ARG A 239 9.22 9.10 34.70
C ARG A 239 8.14 9.57 35.68
N PHE A 240 6.88 9.24 35.38
CA PHE A 240 5.72 9.51 36.22
C PHE A 240 5.00 8.18 36.48
N GLY A 241 5.30 7.51 37.60
CA GLY A 241 4.66 6.25 37.98
C GLY A 241 5.10 5.03 37.16
N ARG A 242 4.18 4.08 36.94
CA ARG A 242 4.38 2.82 36.20
C ARG A 242 3.49 2.78 34.96
N ASN A 243 4.03 2.21 33.89
CA ASN A 243 3.29 1.91 32.68
C ASN A 243 2.91 0.44 32.68
N TRP A 244 1.66 0.15 32.35
CA TRP A 244 1.09 -1.18 32.42
C TRP A 244 0.61 -1.64 31.05
N ILE A 245 1.00 -2.85 30.67
CA ILE A 245 0.56 -3.48 29.42
C ILE A 245 -0.55 -4.45 29.74
N VAL A 246 -1.74 -4.18 29.20
CA VAL A 246 -2.93 -5.00 29.40
C VAL A 246 -3.35 -5.61 28.08
N SER A 247 -3.45 -6.93 28.06
CA SER A 247 -4.05 -7.72 26.98
C SER A 247 -5.55 -7.86 27.24
N MET A 248 -6.37 -7.78 26.20
CA MET A 248 -7.82 -7.89 26.31
C MET A 248 -8.45 -8.52 25.06
N ASP A 249 -9.74 -8.78 25.13
CA ASP A 249 -10.51 -9.32 24.00
C ASP A 249 -10.63 -8.29 22.85
N PRO A 250 -10.66 -8.72 21.56
CA PRO A 250 -10.76 -7.80 20.43
C PRO A 250 -12.04 -6.96 20.40
N THR A 251 -13.13 -7.47 20.97
CA THR A 251 -14.39 -6.72 21.07
C THR A 251 -14.20 -5.49 21.96
N ALA A 252 -13.76 -5.71 23.20
CA ALA A 252 -13.48 -4.67 24.18
C ALA A 252 -12.39 -3.69 23.71
N PHE A 253 -11.33 -4.18 23.06
CA PHE A 253 -10.28 -3.32 22.51
C PHE A 253 -10.81 -2.31 21.48
N ASN A 254 -11.69 -2.76 20.58
CA ASN A 254 -12.27 -1.89 19.56
C ASN A 254 -13.19 -0.81 20.13
N GLU A 255 -13.77 -1.04 21.31
CA GLU A 255 -14.58 -0.04 21.98
C GLU A 255 -13.71 0.95 22.77
N ILE A 256 -12.71 0.45 23.50
CA ILE A 256 -11.76 1.28 24.23
C ILE A 256 -10.99 2.20 23.30
N ILE A 257 -10.48 1.73 22.16
CA ILE A 257 -9.65 2.55 21.26
C ILE A 257 -10.40 3.75 20.66
N LYS A 258 -11.74 3.74 20.69
CA LYS A 258 -12.57 4.90 20.30
C LYS A 258 -12.52 6.01 21.36
N LYS A 259 -12.22 5.67 22.62
CA LYS A 259 -12.12 6.61 23.73
C LYS A 259 -10.70 7.21 23.79
N PRO A 260 -10.55 8.49 24.14
CA PRO A 260 -9.24 9.12 24.22
C PRO A 260 -8.46 8.78 25.50
N LYS A 261 -9.17 8.41 26.58
CA LYS A 261 -8.62 8.13 27.91
C LYS A 261 -9.44 7.03 28.59
N ILE A 262 -8.80 6.32 29.52
CA ILE A 262 -9.42 5.29 30.35
C ILE A 262 -9.61 5.82 31.77
N ASN A 263 -10.72 5.49 32.41
CA ASN A 263 -10.97 5.84 33.80
C ASN A 263 -10.34 4.79 34.71
N PHE A 264 -9.61 5.26 35.72
CA PHE A 264 -9.08 4.43 36.80
C PHE A 264 -9.11 5.22 38.12
N ASN A 265 -9.86 4.74 39.11
CA ASN A 265 -10.16 5.43 40.35
C ASN A 265 -10.67 6.86 40.10
N TRP A 266 -9.98 7.87 40.62
CA TRP A 266 -10.31 9.28 40.44
C TRP A 266 -9.57 9.92 39.24
N ASN A 267 -8.80 9.12 38.49
CA ASN A 267 -7.90 9.59 37.46
C ASN A 267 -8.35 9.17 36.06
N ARG A 268 -8.07 10.03 35.07
CA ARG A 268 -8.20 9.71 33.65
C ARG A 268 -6.82 9.45 33.06
N LEU A 269 -6.51 8.17 32.86
CA LEU A 269 -5.20 7.74 32.37
C LEU A 269 -5.18 7.77 30.84
N GLY A 270 -4.05 8.20 30.29
CA GLY A 270 -3.78 8.07 28.86
C GLY A 270 -3.40 6.63 28.55
N PHE A 271 -3.84 6.12 27.41
CA PHE A 271 -3.40 4.83 26.92
C PHE A 271 -3.07 4.90 25.43
N ARG A 272 -2.30 3.94 24.93
CA ARG A 272 -2.02 3.77 23.50
C ARG A 272 -2.08 2.30 23.13
N GLU A 273 -2.34 2.04 21.84
CA GLU A 273 -2.19 0.70 21.28
C GLU A 273 -0.75 0.21 21.44
N ASN A 274 -0.62 -1.01 21.94
CA ASN A 274 0.66 -1.68 22.06
C ASN A 274 0.84 -2.67 20.91
N VAL A 275 1.59 -2.23 19.90
CA VAL A 275 1.94 -3.07 18.75
C VAL A 275 3.20 -3.85 19.07
N ARG A 276 3.10 -5.18 19.14
CA ARG A 276 4.26 -6.07 19.20
C ARG A 276 4.88 -6.18 17.81
N ILE A 277 5.95 -5.44 17.57
CA ILE A 277 6.84 -5.73 16.44
C ILE A 277 7.74 -6.88 16.88
N ILE A 278 7.42 -8.10 16.44
CA ILE A 278 8.35 -9.22 16.55
C ILE A 278 9.42 -8.97 15.48
N GLN A 279 10.61 -8.52 15.90
CA GLN A 279 11.81 -8.47 15.06
C GLN A 279 12.48 -9.85 15.01
#